data_AF-A0A355GKI1-F1
#
_entry.id   AF-A0A355GKI1-F1
#
_cell.length_a   1.000
_cell.length_b   1.000
_cell.length_c   1.000
_cell.angle_alpha   90.00
_cell.angle_beta   90.00
_cell.angle_gamma   90.00
#
_symmetry.space_group_name_H-M   'P 1'
#
loop_
_entity.id
_entity.type
_entity.pdbx_description
1 polymer ?
#
loop_
_entity_poly.entity_id
_entity_poly.type
_entity_poly.pdbx_seq_one_letter_code
_entity_poly.pdbx_strand_id
1 'polypeptide(L)'
;MEVREMLNGKITMATGLVMMFVITQMMGSVSAAEKVAADDGKKIAPQTQIQFEQDKAKAHMQELEERMFRLSKLIRDSQPDDAARLLLGLRKAREQLILDRMGEASKMLDDLKLDKASQEQKEILVLLEELKKLLLTADIGLELKLEQLRKLIDSRETLNKLLKKEELQLSNTLDQQKKSGNKKDFKALETSEQRNQKSAENLEQMLREYGPASESICKSLSGAGKCMGGACKKLGASQPKPASEEQKKAIEQLSSAQQDTKKLEDQLRKEVESLVRQRVMDQLQDMITQQKQIREVTTKLQDRVAQKQKQALAAVRRLSTSEEKIISVCSESIELCELTQFSLVLPVALGAVREQMELVDEGLLRAQADKEMIADQKRIETDLQALLDAMMDASRPSSKNGGGQCKGCKGNRNKLLAEVKMLRWMQQSVHTRTDQLDKQIEQKKITETSRQERIELLSVRQKEIDLITGRLHSMTCPHCLAGDE
;
A
#
# COMPACT_ATOMS: atom_id res chain seq x y z
N MET A 1 15.85 35.71 -31.78
CA MET A 1 15.43 34.35 -32.14
C MET A 1 16.35 33.73 -33.20
N GLU A 2 17.60 34.20 -33.36
CA GLU A 2 18.56 33.70 -34.37
C GLU A 2 19.96 33.42 -33.79
N VAL A 3 20.04 33.15 -32.47
CA VAL A 3 21.28 32.71 -31.81
C VAL A 3 21.09 31.36 -31.09
N ARG A 4 19.87 30.79 -31.14
CA ARG A 4 19.53 29.51 -30.51
C ARG A 4 19.53 28.31 -31.48
N GLU A 5 19.74 28.55 -32.78
CA GLU A 5 19.79 27.49 -33.80
C GLU A 5 21.19 27.04 -34.21
N MET A 6 22.27 27.74 -33.81
CA MET A 6 23.64 27.33 -34.14
C MET A 6 24.28 26.34 -33.14
N LEU A 7 23.63 26.05 -32.01
CA LEU A 7 24.12 25.11 -31.00
C LEU A 7 23.42 23.73 -31.02
N ASN A 8 22.36 23.56 -31.81
CA ASN A 8 21.64 22.30 -31.98
C ASN A 8 22.06 21.50 -33.24
N GLY A 9 23.10 21.92 -33.96
CA GLY A 9 23.54 21.30 -35.21
C GLY A 9 24.81 20.43 -35.15
N LYS A 10 25.35 20.14 -33.96
CA LYS A 10 26.63 19.40 -33.82
C LYS A 10 26.63 18.23 -32.81
N ILE A 11 25.47 17.77 -32.34
CA ILE A 11 25.37 16.63 -31.37
C ILE A 11 24.48 15.49 -31.93
N THR A 12 24.36 15.40 -33.25
CA THR A 12 23.61 14.34 -33.95
C THR A 12 24.50 13.74 -35.05
N MET A 13 25.57 13.05 -34.65
CA MET A 13 26.29 12.00 -35.42
C MET A 13 27.59 11.66 -34.66
N ALA A 14 27.55 10.79 -33.65
CA ALA A 14 28.69 9.98 -33.17
C ALA A 14 28.35 9.24 -31.86
N THR A 15 27.42 8.27 -31.88
CA THR A 15 27.38 7.17 -30.88
C THR A 15 26.50 6.04 -31.44
N GLY A 16 26.99 5.43 -32.52
CA GLY A 16 26.51 4.15 -33.05
C GLY A 16 27.76 3.35 -33.41
N LEU A 17 27.76 2.06 -33.05
CA LEU A 17 28.89 1.11 -33.05
C LEU A 17 29.91 1.31 -31.93
N VAL A 18 29.95 0.36 -30.98
CA VAL A 18 31.12 -0.48 -30.62
C VAL A 18 30.78 -1.23 -29.32
N MET A 19 30.52 -2.53 -29.43
CA MET A 19 30.87 -3.62 -28.48
C MET A 19 29.86 -4.78 -28.60
N MET A 20 30.05 -5.58 -29.63
CA MET A 20 29.70 -6.99 -29.66
C MET A 20 30.98 -7.71 -30.10
N PHE A 21 31.27 -8.85 -29.46
CA PHE A 21 32.47 -9.70 -29.58
C PHE A 21 33.74 -9.21 -28.89
N VAL A 22 34.16 -9.91 -27.83
CA VAL A 22 35.32 -10.84 -27.78
C VAL A 22 35.51 -11.25 -26.31
N ILE A 23 35.06 -12.43 -25.90
CA ILE A 23 35.74 -13.24 -24.87
C ILE A 23 35.59 -14.72 -25.28
N THR A 24 36.49 -15.17 -26.13
CA THR A 24 36.82 -16.58 -26.34
C THR A 24 38.34 -16.63 -26.46
N GLN A 25 38.95 -17.62 -25.79
CA GLN A 25 40.39 -17.94 -25.73
C GLN A 25 41.24 -17.15 -24.71
N MET A 26 41.31 -17.71 -23.49
CA MET A 26 42.62 -17.87 -22.84
C MET A 26 42.83 -19.36 -22.58
N MET A 27 43.46 -20.03 -23.55
CA MET A 27 44.14 -21.30 -23.38
C MET A 27 45.62 -21.07 -23.67
N GLY A 28 46.47 -21.49 -22.73
CA GLY A 28 47.87 -21.85 -22.99
C GLY A 28 48.92 -20.83 -22.58
N SER A 29 49.47 -20.98 -21.37
CA SER A 29 50.92 -21.20 -21.17
C SER A 29 51.31 -21.15 -19.68
N VAL A 30 51.19 -22.28 -18.98
CA VAL A 30 52.16 -22.66 -17.93
C VAL A 30 52.32 -24.17 -18.04
N SER A 31 53.52 -24.62 -18.38
CA SER A 31 53.91 -26.02 -18.31
C SER A 31 55.29 -26.10 -17.65
N ALA A 32 55.44 -27.15 -16.82
CA ALA A 32 56.63 -27.62 -16.11
C ALA A 32 57.11 -26.74 -14.94
N ALA A 33 57.29 -27.22 -13.70
CA ALA A 33 57.25 -28.58 -13.17
C ALA A 33 57.20 -28.53 -11.63
N GLU A 34 56.26 -29.24 -11.01
CA GLU A 34 56.53 -29.90 -9.73
C GLU A 34 55.60 -31.11 -9.57
N LYS A 35 56.18 -32.30 -9.77
CA LYS A 35 55.57 -33.59 -9.45
C LYS A 35 55.60 -33.75 -7.94
N VAL A 36 54.47 -33.69 -7.24
CA VAL A 36 54.17 -34.55 -6.08
C VAL A 36 52.66 -34.68 -5.92
N ALA A 37 52.21 -35.91 -5.65
CA ALA A 37 50.88 -36.33 -5.20
C ALA A 37 49.74 -36.27 -6.23
N ALA A 38 49.61 -37.38 -6.98
CA ALA A 38 48.30 -37.88 -7.33
C ALA A 38 47.58 -38.23 -6.01
N ASP A 39 46.65 -37.37 -5.59
CA ASP A 39 45.63 -37.72 -4.61
C ASP A 39 44.35 -38.11 -5.38
N ASP A 40 43.78 -39.23 -4.98
CA ASP A 40 42.66 -39.89 -5.63
C ASP A 40 41.49 -38.93 -5.82
N GLY A 41 40.99 -38.83 -7.05
CA GLY A 41 39.76 -38.14 -7.37
C GLY A 41 38.56 -38.81 -6.69
N LYS A 42 38.37 -38.51 -5.40
CA LYS A 42 37.14 -38.79 -4.66
C LYS A 42 36.02 -38.11 -5.42
N LYS A 43 35.18 -38.89 -6.12
CA LYS A 43 33.89 -38.41 -6.64
C LYS A 43 33.15 -37.79 -5.46
N ILE A 44 33.12 -36.46 -5.42
CA ILE A 44 32.38 -35.71 -4.41
C ILE A 44 30.93 -36.18 -4.51
N ALA A 45 30.35 -36.61 -3.39
CA ALA A 45 28.97 -37.06 -3.41
C ALA A 45 28.07 -35.89 -3.87
N PRO A 46 27.07 -36.12 -4.73
CA PRO A 46 26.21 -35.05 -5.25
C PRO A 46 25.59 -34.18 -4.15
N GLN A 47 25.34 -34.77 -2.98
CA GLN A 47 24.84 -34.07 -1.80
C GLN A 47 25.83 -33.02 -1.26
N THR A 48 27.12 -33.36 -1.17
CA THR A 48 28.16 -32.45 -0.69
C THR A 48 28.33 -31.26 -1.63
N GLN A 49 28.07 -31.47 -2.93
CA GLN A 49 28.08 -30.41 -3.93
C GLN A 49 26.88 -29.45 -3.75
N ILE A 50 25.67 -29.98 -3.55
CA ILE A 50 24.45 -29.17 -3.33
C ILE A 50 24.56 -28.36 -2.03
N GLN A 51 25.09 -28.97 -0.96
CA GLN A 51 25.34 -28.27 0.31
C GLN A 51 26.36 -27.14 0.14
N PHE A 52 27.46 -27.40 -0.55
CA PHE A 52 28.46 -26.37 -0.85
C PHE A 52 27.86 -25.19 -1.64
N GLU A 53 26.98 -25.45 -2.60
CA GLU A 53 26.26 -24.40 -3.33
C GLU A 53 25.32 -23.59 -2.43
N GLN A 54 24.59 -24.25 -1.51
CA GLN A 54 23.74 -23.59 -0.52
C GLN A 54 24.55 -22.70 0.43
N ASP A 55 25.68 -23.19 0.93
CA ASP A 55 26.57 -22.42 1.81
C ASP A 55 27.19 -21.22 1.08
N LYS A 56 27.55 -21.39 -0.19
CA LYS A 56 28.01 -20.31 -1.05
C LYS A 56 26.91 -19.25 -1.25
N ALA A 57 25.67 -19.66 -1.49
CA ALA A 57 24.54 -18.74 -1.62
C ALA A 57 24.31 -17.93 -0.32
N LYS A 58 24.40 -18.59 0.84
CA LYS A 58 24.35 -17.93 2.15
C LYS A 58 25.47 -16.89 2.32
N ALA A 59 26.71 -17.24 1.97
CA ALA A 59 27.84 -16.32 2.04
C ALA A 59 27.64 -15.09 1.14
N HIS A 60 27.13 -15.28 -0.09
CA HIS A 60 26.80 -14.16 -0.97
C HIS A 60 25.69 -13.27 -0.41
N MET A 61 24.70 -13.83 0.28
CA MET A 61 23.65 -13.05 0.94
C MET A 61 24.23 -12.21 2.11
N GLN A 62 25.14 -12.77 2.91
CA GLN A 62 25.83 -12.02 3.97
C GLN A 62 26.64 -10.85 3.40
N GLU A 63 27.38 -11.09 2.32
CA GLU A 63 28.14 -10.05 1.64
C GLU A 63 27.22 -8.97 1.05
N LEU A 64 26.07 -9.36 0.49
CA LEU A 64 25.08 -8.43 -0.01
C LEU A 64 24.55 -7.52 1.10
N GLU A 65 24.17 -8.06 2.26
CA GLU A 65 23.72 -7.27 3.41
C GLU A 65 24.76 -6.23 3.83
N GLU A 66 26.03 -6.64 3.91
CA GLU A 66 27.11 -5.75 4.30
C GLU A 66 27.36 -4.64 3.26
N ARG A 67 27.35 -4.98 1.97
CA ARG A 67 27.50 -4.02 0.88
C ARG A 67 26.35 -3.03 0.84
N MET A 68 25.10 -3.48 1.02
CA MET A 68 23.93 -2.60 1.10
C MET A 68 24.04 -1.63 2.27
N PHE A 69 24.44 -2.10 3.46
CA PHE A 69 24.65 -1.23 4.62
C PHE A 69 25.75 -0.20 4.38
N ARG A 70 26.91 -0.61 3.86
CA ARG A 70 28.02 0.33 3.58
C ARG A 70 27.63 1.35 2.52
N LEU A 71 27.02 0.91 1.42
CA LEU A 71 26.60 1.79 0.33
C LEU A 71 25.54 2.79 0.80
N SER A 72 24.56 2.36 1.60
CA SER A 72 23.55 3.28 2.16
C SER A 72 24.16 4.39 3.01
N LYS A 73 25.22 4.12 3.79
CA LYS A 73 25.93 5.15 4.54
C LYS A 73 26.66 6.13 3.63
N LEU A 74 27.25 5.65 2.55
CA LEU A 74 28.02 6.47 1.62
C LEU A 74 27.14 7.42 0.81
N ILE A 75 25.97 6.95 0.37
CA ILE A 75 25.08 7.73 -0.50
C ILE A 75 24.02 8.50 0.28
N ARG A 76 23.97 8.41 1.61
CA ARG A 76 22.92 9.01 2.45
C ARG A 76 22.68 10.48 2.17
N ASP A 77 23.76 11.24 1.96
CA ASP A 77 23.67 12.70 1.82
C ASP A 77 23.47 13.12 0.35
N SER A 78 23.90 12.29 -0.62
CA SER A 78 23.78 12.57 -2.06
C SER A 78 22.51 11.99 -2.70
N GLN A 79 22.04 10.85 -2.19
CA GLN A 79 20.89 10.07 -2.67
C GLN A 79 20.14 9.48 -1.45
N PRO A 80 19.45 10.33 -0.66
CA PRO A 80 18.82 9.90 0.58
C PRO A 80 17.77 8.79 0.36
N ASP A 81 17.06 8.83 -0.76
CA ASP A 81 16.03 7.84 -1.10
C ASP A 81 16.66 6.47 -1.41
N ASP A 82 17.77 6.43 -2.14
CA ASP A 82 18.51 5.19 -2.44
C ASP A 82 19.15 4.60 -1.19
N ALA A 83 19.68 5.46 -0.31
CA ALA A 83 20.19 5.03 1.00
C ALA A 83 19.09 4.42 1.87
N ALA A 84 17.93 5.06 1.94
CA ALA A 84 16.79 4.56 2.69
C ALA A 84 16.27 3.23 2.11
N ARG A 85 16.25 3.10 0.78
CA ARG A 85 15.94 1.85 0.04
C ARG A 85 16.81 0.69 0.47
N LEU A 86 18.12 0.89 0.48
CA LEU A 86 19.10 -0.13 0.88
C LEU A 86 18.94 -0.51 2.37
N LEU A 87 18.68 0.47 3.24
CA LEU A 87 18.45 0.21 4.67
C LEU A 87 17.14 -0.52 4.93
N LEU A 88 16.08 -0.19 4.19
CA LEU A 88 14.78 -0.87 4.28
C LEU A 88 14.89 -2.32 3.81
N GLY A 89 15.54 -2.55 2.67
CA GLY A 89 15.80 -3.90 2.17
C GLY A 89 16.63 -4.73 3.16
N LEU A 90 17.67 -4.14 3.75
CA LEU A 90 18.47 -4.78 4.80
C LEU A 90 17.63 -5.13 6.03
N ARG A 91 16.77 -4.21 6.49
CA ARG A 91 15.89 -4.45 7.63
C ARG A 91 14.93 -5.60 7.34
N LYS A 92 14.28 -5.58 6.17
CA LYS A 92 13.34 -6.62 5.76
C LYS A 92 14.01 -7.99 5.64
N ALA A 93 15.21 -8.06 5.07
CA ALA A 93 15.99 -9.30 4.99
C ALA A 93 16.28 -9.90 6.37
N ARG A 94 16.57 -9.05 7.37
CA ARG A 94 16.80 -9.46 8.76
C ARG A 94 15.52 -9.84 9.49
N GLU A 95 14.44 -9.08 9.32
CA GLU A 95 13.13 -9.38 9.90
C GLU A 95 12.56 -10.70 9.37
N GLN A 96 12.77 -11.00 8.09
CA GLN A 96 12.40 -12.26 7.45
C GLN A 96 13.41 -13.40 7.73
N LEU A 97 14.47 -13.12 8.51
CA LEU A 97 15.49 -14.08 8.93
C LEU A 97 16.12 -14.88 7.77
N ILE A 98 16.28 -14.25 6.59
CA ILE A 98 16.69 -14.96 5.36
C ILE A 98 18.01 -15.73 5.57
N LEU A 99 18.98 -15.15 6.27
CA LEU A 99 20.26 -15.79 6.57
C LEU A 99 20.13 -17.00 7.50
N ASP A 100 19.23 -16.94 8.47
CA ASP A 100 18.99 -18.05 9.39
C ASP A 100 18.30 -19.19 8.65
N ARG A 101 17.26 -18.88 7.85
CA ARG A 101 16.58 -19.84 6.97
C ARG A 101 17.52 -20.52 5.99
N MET A 102 18.42 -19.75 5.36
CA MET A 102 19.48 -20.30 4.50
C MET A 102 20.43 -21.24 5.26
N GLY A 103 20.72 -20.93 6.53
CA GLY A 103 21.49 -21.81 7.41
C GLY A 103 20.75 -23.09 7.80
N GLU A 104 19.44 -23.00 8.05
CA GLU A 104 18.60 -24.17 8.30
C GLU A 104 18.48 -25.08 7.08
N ALA A 105 18.30 -24.51 5.89
CA ALA A 105 18.31 -25.27 4.63
C ALA A 105 19.63 -26.02 4.44
N SER A 106 20.78 -25.40 4.73
CA SER A 106 22.09 -26.08 4.70
C SER A 106 22.17 -27.25 5.68
N LYS A 107 21.72 -27.08 6.93
CA LYS A 107 21.64 -28.16 7.92
C LYS A 107 20.71 -29.30 7.48
N MET A 108 19.57 -28.98 6.85
CA MET A 108 18.65 -30.00 6.34
C MET A 108 19.27 -30.80 5.19
N LEU A 109 20.09 -30.16 4.35
CA LEU A 109 20.87 -30.86 3.31
C LEU A 109 21.93 -31.77 3.92
N ASP A 110 22.58 -31.36 5.01
CA ASP A 110 23.54 -32.17 5.77
C ASP A 110 22.87 -33.42 6.38
N ASP A 111 21.69 -33.22 6.97
CA ASP A 111 20.85 -34.25 7.59
C ASP A 111 20.14 -35.19 6.59
N LEU A 112 20.39 -35.08 5.28
CA LEU A 112 19.69 -35.83 4.22
C LEU A 112 18.17 -35.60 4.14
N LYS A 113 17.66 -34.50 4.71
CA LYS A 113 16.22 -34.15 4.72
C LYS A 113 15.84 -33.37 3.46
N LEU A 114 16.01 -33.99 2.29
CA LEU A 114 15.92 -33.31 0.99
C LEU A 114 14.55 -32.66 0.71
N ASP A 115 13.44 -33.30 1.09
CA ASP A 115 12.10 -32.74 0.86
C ASP A 115 11.88 -31.44 1.65
N LYS A 116 12.35 -31.41 2.90
CA LYS A 116 12.26 -30.22 3.77
C LYS A 116 13.20 -29.12 3.30
N ALA A 117 14.43 -29.48 2.92
CA ALA A 117 15.37 -28.53 2.33
C ALA A 117 14.81 -27.90 1.04
N SER A 118 14.17 -28.70 0.18
CA SER A 118 13.52 -28.22 -1.05
C SER A 118 12.38 -27.24 -0.76
N GLN A 119 11.54 -27.53 0.24
CA GLN A 119 10.48 -26.62 0.66
C GLN A 119 11.04 -25.31 1.22
N GLU A 120 12.02 -25.41 2.10
CA GLU A 120 12.69 -24.25 2.70
C GLU A 120 13.35 -23.36 1.64
N GLN A 121 14.03 -23.97 0.66
CA GLN A 121 14.63 -23.26 -0.48
C GLN A 121 13.59 -22.52 -1.33
N LYS A 122 12.40 -23.11 -1.55
CA LYS A 122 11.32 -22.41 -2.28
C LYS A 122 10.85 -21.17 -1.53
N GLU A 123 10.72 -21.26 -0.22
CA GLU A 123 10.33 -20.11 0.59
C GLU A 123 11.42 -19.03 0.60
N ILE A 124 12.70 -19.41 0.73
CA ILE A 124 13.83 -18.50 0.59
C ILE A 124 13.82 -17.79 -0.77
N LEU A 125 13.52 -18.51 -1.87
CA LEU A 125 13.43 -17.90 -3.21
C LEU A 125 12.30 -16.86 -3.30
N VAL A 126 11.14 -17.11 -2.69
CA VAL A 126 10.06 -16.12 -2.63
C VAL A 126 10.53 -14.87 -1.88
N LEU A 127 11.16 -15.02 -0.72
CA LEU A 127 11.68 -13.89 0.07
C LEU A 127 12.77 -13.11 -0.68
N LEU A 128 13.67 -13.80 -1.39
CA LEU A 128 14.69 -13.16 -2.21
C LEU A 128 14.10 -12.41 -3.41
N GLU A 129 13.06 -12.95 -4.04
CA GLU A 129 12.38 -12.26 -5.15
C GLU A 129 11.59 -11.05 -4.65
N GLU A 130 10.98 -11.12 -3.45
CA GLU A 130 10.41 -9.96 -2.77
C GLU A 130 11.45 -8.89 -2.45
N LEU A 131 12.61 -9.29 -1.91
CA LEU A 131 13.70 -8.38 -1.59
C LEU A 131 14.26 -7.73 -2.87
N LYS A 132 14.43 -8.52 -3.93
CA LYS A 132 14.86 -8.02 -5.24
C LYS A 132 13.83 -7.06 -5.83
N LYS A 133 12.54 -7.40 -5.79
CA LYS A 133 11.47 -6.48 -6.22
C LYS A 133 11.58 -5.19 -5.45
N LEU A 134 11.62 -5.24 -4.12
CA LEU A 134 11.82 -4.07 -3.28
C LEU A 134 13.01 -3.27 -3.81
N LEU A 135 14.23 -3.81 -3.83
CA LEU A 135 15.43 -3.09 -4.22
C LEU A 135 15.42 -2.53 -5.66
N LEU A 136 14.71 -3.17 -6.58
CA LEU A 136 14.61 -2.76 -8.00
C LEU A 136 13.37 -1.92 -8.30
N THR A 137 12.43 -1.79 -7.37
CA THR A 137 11.26 -0.93 -7.56
C THR A 137 11.74 0.51 -7.66
N ALA A 138 11.65 1.07 -8.87
CA ALA A 138 11.93 2.48 -9.17
C ALA A 138 11.19 3.43 -8.20
N ASP A 139 10.07 2.95 -7.66
CA ASP A 139 9.16 3.65 -6.75
C ASP A 139 9.35 3.36 -5.24
N ILE A 140 10.46 2.82 -4.73
CA ILE A 140 10.63 2.70 -3.24
C ILE A 140 10.48 4.06 -2.54
N GLY A 141 10.87 5.16 -3.20
CA GLY A 141 10.59 6.49 -2.66
C GLY A 141 9.10 6.68 -2.36
N LEU A 142 8.21 6.14 -3.20
CA LEU A 142 6.78 6.10 -2.95
C LEU A 142 6.44 5.13 -1.81
N GLU A 143 6.90 3.88 -1.84
CA GLU A 143 6.60 2.90 -0.78
C GLU A 143 7.02 3.38 0.61
N LEU A 144 8.21 3.99 0.70
CA LEU A 144 8.73 4.59 1.94
C LEU A 144 7.85 5.76 2.40
N LYS A 145 7.47 6.65 1.49
CA LYS A 145 6.57 7.77 1.82
C LYS A 145 5.17 7.30 2.22
N LEU A 146 4.67 6.22 1.62
CA LEU A 146 3.40 5.61 2.01
C LEU A 146 3.49 4.97 3.40
N GLU A 147 4.59 4.29 3.71
CA GLU A 147 4.83 3.74 5.05
C GLU A 147 4.96 4.84 6.10
N GLN A 148 5.68 5.92 5.79
CA GLN A 148 5.72 7.12 6.64
C GLN A 148 4.33 7.70 6.85
N LEU A 149 3.49 7.75 5.80
CA LEU A 149 2.12 8.23 5.89
C LEU A 149 1.25 7.33 6.78
N ARG A 150 1.33 6.00 6.62
CA ARG A 150 0.62 5.02 7.47
C ARG A 150 0.97 5.24 8.94
N LYS A 151 2.26 5.27 9.26
CA LYS A 151 2.73 5.48 10.63
C LYS A 151 2.34 6.85 11.21
N LEU A 152 2.26 7.91 10.39
CA LEU A 152 1.79 9.23 10.85
C LEU A 152 0.29 9.20 11.18
N ILE A 153 -0.51 8.51 10.36
CA ILE A 153 -1.95 8.32 10.62
C ILE A 153 -2.16 7.58 11.95
N ASP A 154 -1.40 6.51 12.19
CA ASP A 154 -1.45 5.74 13.43
C ASP A 154 -1.01 6.57 14.65
N SER A 155 0.05 7.36 14.48
CA SER A 155 0.54 8.29 15.49
C SER A 155 -0.52 9.34 15.83
N ARG A 156 -1.22 9.87 14.82
CA ARG A 156 -2.34 10.82 15.01
C ARG A 156 -3.51 10.18 15.73
N GLU A 157 -3.88 8.95 15.41
CA GLU A 157 -4.96 8.25 16.11
C GLU A 157 -4.59 7.99 17.58
N THR A 158 -3.35 7.58 17.83
CA THR A 158 -2.81 7.40 19.18
C THR A 158 -2.83 8.70 19.96
N LEU A 159 -2.44 9.81 19.32
CA LEU A 159 -2.50 11.15 19.89
C LEU A 159 -3.93 11.58 20.22
N ASN A 160 -4.90 11.33 19.33
CA ASN A 160 -6.31 11.61 19.57
C ASN A 160 -6.86 10.80 20.77
N LYS A 161 -6.46 9.52 20.89
CA LYS A 161 -6.81 8.68 22.05
C LYS A 161 -6.21 9.22 23.33
N LEU A 162 -4.95 9.68 23.29
CA LEU A 162 -4.27 10.28 24.44
C LEU A 162 -4.94 11.60 24.87
N LEU A 163 -5.28 12.46 23.92
CA LEU A 163 -5.98 13.72 24.17
C LEU A 163 -7.32 13.49 24.85
N LYS A 164 -8.14 12.55 24.34
CA LYS A 164 -9.41 12.17 24.98
C LYS A 164 -9.23 11.60 26.39
N LYS A 165 -8.18 10.80 26.61
CA LYS A 165 -7.85 10.27 27.94
C LYS A 165 -7.49 11.40 28.90
N GLU A 166 -6.73 12.38 28.43
CA GLU A 166 -6.32 13.53 29.23
C GLU A 166 -7.50 14.47 29.56
N GLU A 167 -8.40 14.71 28.62
CA GLU A 167 -9.65 15.45 28.86
C GLU A 167 -10.53 14.77 29.91
N LEU A 168 -10.69 13.45 29.82
CA LEU A 168 -11.44 12.65 30.79
C LEU A 168 -10.77 12.69 32.17
N GLN A 169 -9.45 12.60 32.21
CA GLN A 169 -8.64 12.65 33.42
C GLN A 169 -8.75 14.01 34.11
N LEU A 170 -8.75 15.11 33.35
CA LEU A 170 -9.02 16.45 33.85
C LEU A 170 -10.44 16.53 34.45
N SER A 171 -11.46 16.03 33.75
CA SER A 171 -12.84 16.00 34.27
C SER A 171 -12.92 15.27 35.60
N ASN A 172 -12.31 14.10 35.70
CA ASN A 172 -12.28 13.31 36.94
C ASN A 172 -11.56 14.04 38.07
N THR A 173 -10.46 14.74 37.77
CA THR A 173 -9.70 15.53 38.75
C THR A 173 -10.53 16.71 39.27
N LEU A 174 -11.27 17.40 38.39
CA LEU A 174 -12.18 18.49 38.77
C LEU A 174 -13.36 17.98 39.63
N ASP A 175 -13.88 16.79 39.35
CA ASP A 175 -14.95 16.19 40.15
C ASP A 175 -14.46 15.78 41.55
N GLN A 176 -13.26 15.22 41.66
CA GLN A 176 -12.65 14.91 42.95
C GLN A 176 -12.31 16.18 43.76
N GLN A 177 -11.96 17.28 43.07
CA GLN A 177 -11.81 18.58 43.70
C GLN A 177 -13.12 19.09 44.32
N LYS A 178 -14.26 18.92 43.63
CA LYS A 178 -15.58 19.33 44.14
C LYS A 178 -16.05 18.48 45.33
N LYS A 179 -15.74 17.17 45.30
CA LYS A 179 -16.18 16.20 46.31
C LYS A 179 -15.27 16.10 47.54
N SER A 180 -14.21 16.90 47.62
CA SER A 180 -13.15 16.77 48.65
C SER A 180 -12.60 15.34 48.70
N GLY A 181 -12.17 14.83 47.54
CA GLY A 181 -11.77 13.44 47.32
C GLY A 181 -10.75 12.90 48.33
N ASN A 182 -10.75 11.57 48.51
CA ASN A 182 -9.89 10.92 49.49
C ASN A 182 -8.53 10.57 48.87
N LYS A 183 -7.52 10.32 49.72
CA LYS A 183 -6.14 9.97 49.30
C LYS A 183 -6.09 8.76 48.34
N LYS A 184 -7.04 7.82 48.47
CA LYS A 184 -7.15 6.65 47.57
C LYS A 184 -7.55 7.06 46.15
N ASP A 185 -8.44 8.04 46.01
CA ASP A 185 -8.94 8.51 44.72
C ASP A 185 -7.84 9.30 43.99
N PHE A 186 -7.10 10.15 44.71
CA PHE A 186 -5.94 10.85 44.13
C PHE A 186 -4.81 9.91 43.71
N LYS A 187 -4.58 8.82 44.44
CA LYS A 187 -3.59 7.79 44.04
C LYS A 187 -4.01 7.04 42.77
N ALA A 188 -5.31 6.81 42.58
CA ALA A 188 -5.82 6.23 41.33
C ALA A 188 -5.63 7.19 40.15
N LEU A 189 -5.92 8.48 40.35
CA LEU A 189 -5.68 9.52 39.35
C LEU A 189 -4.19 9.68 39.03
N GLU A 190 -3.30 9.68 40.02
CA GLU A 190 -1.84 9.69 39.85
C GLU A 190 -1.37 8.52 38.96
N THR A 191 -1.87 7.31 39.22
CA THR A 191 -1.51 6.12 38.42
C THR A 191 -2.01 6.21 36.98
N SER A 192 -3.16 6.85 36.77
CA SER A 192 -3.72 7.12 35.43
C SER A 192 -2.87 8.17 34.69
N GLU A 193 -2.52 9.25 35.38
CA GLU A 193 -1.68 10.34 34.87
C GLU A 193 -0.29 9.85 34.45
N GLN A 194 0.32 8.99 35.27
CA GLN A 194 1.61 8.38 34.94
C GLN A 194 1.56 7.52 33.68
N ARG A 195 0.42 6.86 33.40
CA ARG A 195 0.23 6.09 32.15
C ARG A 195 0.07 7.01 30.95
N ASN A 196 -0.62 8.14 31.11
CA ASN A 196 -0.73 9.15 30.05
C ASN A 196 0.65 9.74 29.72
N GLN A 197 1.43 10.09 30.73
CA GLN A 197 2.81 10.56 30.57
C GLN A 197 3.66 9.57 29.75
N LYS A 198 3.70 8.29 30.16
CA LYS A 198 4.46 7.26 29.43
C LYS A 198 3.98 7.08 27.99
N SER A 199 2.67 7.22 27.76
CA SER A 199 2.10 7.16 26.41
C SER A 199 2.56 8.33 25.55
N ALA A 200 2.65 9.54 26.11
CA ALA A 200 3.19 10.72 25.44
C ALA A 200 4.68 10.54 25.09
N GLU A 201 5.48 10.03 26.03
CA GLU A 201 6.92 9.77 25.83
C GLU A 201 7.17 8.71 24.75
N ASN A 202 6.43 7.61 24.77
CA ASN A 202 6.52 6.57 23.74
C ASN A 202 6.13 7.12 22.36
N LEU A 203 5.08 7.95 22.29
CA LEU A 203 4.66 8.59 21.04
C LEU A 203 5.70 9.60 20.54
N GLU A 204 6.34 10.36 21.43
CA GLU A 204 7.46 11.24 21.09
C GLU A 204 8.62 10.44 20.47
N GLN A 205 8.97 9.30 21.06
CA GLN A 205 10.05 8.44 20.56
C GLN A 205 9.75 7.91 19.15
N MET A 206 8.52 7.44 18.90
CA MET A 206 8.11 6.98 17.57
C MET A 206 8.16 8.12 16.54
N LEU A 207 7.70 9.32 16.92
CA LEU A 207 7.69 10.47 16.01
C LEU A 207 9.08 11.07 15.78
N ARG A 208 10.06 10.79 16.63
CA ARG A 208 11.45 11.22 16.41
C ARG A 208 12.09 10.51 15.21
N GLU A 209 11.59 9.35 14.81
CA GLU A 209 12.08 8.61 13.62
C GLU A 209 11.86 9.36 12.30
N TYR A 210 10.94 10.34 12.28
CA TYR A 210 10.67 11.19 11.11
C TYR A 210 11.65 12.36 10.96
N GLY A 211 12.63 12.47 11.86
CA GLY A 211 13.72 13.43 11.75
C GLY A 211 13.25 14.89 11.91
N PRO A 212 13.83 15.84 11.16
CA PRO A 212 13.57 17.27 11.36
C PRO A 212 12.10 17.68 11.15
N ALA A 213 11.36 16.95 10.31
CA ALA A 213 9.98 17.29 9.97
C ALA A 213 9.01 17.14 11.17
N SER A 214 9.37 16.34 12.17
CA SER A 214 8.56 16.12 13.38
C SER A 214 9.04 16.91 14.60
N GLU A 215 10.03 17.80 14.46
CA GLU A 215 10.66 18.47 15.60
C GLU A 215 9.66 19.30 16.42
N SER A 216 8.72 20.01 15.77
CA SER A 216 7.68 20.76 16.48
C SER A 216 6.72 19.84 17.24
N ILE A 217 6.36 18.70 16.63
CA ILE A 217 5.50 17.68 17.24
C ILE A 217 6.17 17.09 18.48
N CYS A 218 7.45 16.70 18.37
CA CYS A 218 8.23 16.18 19.50
C CYS A 218 8.37 17.21 20.63
N LYS A 219 8.57 18.50 20.31
CA LYS A 219 8.60 19.58 21.31
C LYS A 219 7.28 19.68 22.07
N SER A 220 6.15 19.66 21.38
CA SER A 220 4.83 19.71 22.00
C SER A 220 4.52 18.45 22.83
N LEU A 221 4.87 17.26 22.34
CA LEU A 221 4.70 16.01 23.10
C LEU A 221 5.58 15.96 24.35
N SER A 222 6.83 16.41 24.25
CA SER A 222 7.73 16.53 25.41
C SER A 222 7.18 17.54 26.43
N GLY A 223 6.62 18.66 25.95
CA GLY A 223 5.90 19.64 26.77
C GLY A 223 4.70 19.04 27.50
N ALA A 224 3.87 18.28 26.78
CA ALA A 224 2.73 17.58 27.35
C ALA A 224 3.16 16.55 28.42
N GLY A 225 4.19 15.74 28.13
CA GLY A 225 4.75 14.77 29.07
C GLY A 225 5.26 15.41 30.36
N LYS A 226 5.91 16.58 30.27
CA LYS A 226 6.33 17.36 31.45
C LYS A 226 5.15 17.87 32.28
N CYS A 227 4.10 18.37 31.63
CA CYS A 227 2.89 18.83 32.30
C CYS A 227 2.18 17.67 33.01
N MET A 228 1.98 16.53 32.33
CA MET A 228 1.41 15.31 32.93
C MET A 228 2.26 14.80 34.11
N GLY A 229 3.59 14.81 33.98
CA GLY A 229 4.49 14.48 35.10
C GLY A 229 4.35 15.44 36.29
N GLY A 230 4.11 16.72 36.02
CA GLY A 230 3.79 17.73 37.02
C GLY A 230 2.43 17.48 37.70
N ALA A 231 1.39 17.17 36.92
CA ALA A 231 0.07 16.79 37.41
C ALA A 231 0.14 15.54 38.29
N CYS A 232 0.90 14.52 37.85
CA CYS A 232 1.09 13.27 38.57
C CYS A 232 1.66 13.50 39.98
N LYS A 233 2.75 14.28 40.08
CA LYS A 233 3.35 14.65 41.39
C LYS A 233 2.37 15.40 42.29
N LYS A 234 1.59 16.33 41.72
CA LYS A 234 0.60 17.13 42.46
C LYS A 234 -0.58 16.27 42.93
N LEU A 235 -1.05 15.31 42.13
CA LEU A 235 -2.06 14.33 42.52
C LEU A 235 -1.56 13.42 43.64
N GLY A 236 -0.33 12.93 43.55
CA GLY A 236 0.29 12.14 44.64
C GLY A 236 0.43 12.92 45.95
N ALA A 237 0.58 14.24 45.86
CA ALA A 237 0.56 15.17 47.01
C ALA A 237 -0.86 15.60 47.45
N SER A 238 -1.92 15.03 46.87
CA SER A 238 -3.33 15.41 47.12
C SER A 238 -3.62 16.89 46.83
N GLN A 239 -2.99 17.46 45.79
CA GLN A 239 -3.18 18.84 45.35
C GLN A 239 -3.92 18.89 43.99
N PRO A 240 -5.25 18.65 43.96
CA PRO A 240 -6.00 18.54 42.70
C PRO A 240 -6.10 19.85 41.92
N LYS A 241 -6.19 21.00 42.61
CA LYS A 241 -6.23 22.33 41.96
C LYS A 241 -5.01 22.56 41.06
N PRO A 242 -3.77 22.57 41.57
CA PRO A 242 -2.61 22.80 40.72
C PRO A 242 -2.33 21.63 39.77
N ALA A 243 -2.85 20.42 40.03
CA ALA A 243 -2.77 19.30 39.08
C ALA A 243 -3.65 19.56 37.84
N SER A 244 -4.89 20.01 38.05
CA SER A 244 -5.80 20.33 36.94
C SER A 244 -5.27 21.44 36.02
N GLU A 245 -4.52 22.40 36.55
CA GLU A 245 -3.87 23.43 35.74
C GLU A 245 -2.72 22.88 34.88
N GLU A 246 -1.99 21.86 35.36
CA GLU A 246 -0.99 21.18 34.52
C GLU A 246 -1.66 20.29 33.46
N GLN A 247 -2.75 19.59 33.81
CA GLN A 247 -3.52 18.79 32.85
C GLN A 247 -4.09 19.65 31.72
N LYS A 248 -4.59 20.85 32.02
CA LYS A 248 -5.02 21.82 30.98
C LYS A 248 -3.89 22.19 30.02
N LYS A 249 -2.70 22.50 30.55
CA LYS A 249 -1.51 22.77 29.73
C LYS A 249 -1.09 21.55 28.92
N ALA A 250 -1.20 20.35 29.49
CA ALA A 250 -0.94 19.11 28.76
C ALA A 250 -1.89 18.96 27.56
N ILE A 251 -3.19 19.22 27.74
CA ILE A 251 -4.19 19.19 26.67
C ILE A 251 -3.87 20.21 25.57
N GLU A 252 -3.48 21.45 25.94
CA GLU A 252 -3.07 22.47 24.96
C GLU A 252 -1.87 22.00 24.13
N GLN A 253 -0.86 21.42 24.77
CA GLN A 253 0.32 20.88 24.10
C GLN A 253 0.00 19.67 23.21
N LEU A 254 -0.86 18.74 23.67
CA LEU A 254 -1.34 17.63 22.84
C LEU A 254 -2.14 18.12 21.63
N SER A 255 -2.97 19.15 21.80
CA SER A 255 -3.74 19.75 20.71
C SER A 255 -2.82 20.43 19.68
N SER A 256 -1.78 21.12 20.14
CA SER A 256 -0.74 21.66 19.24
C SER A 256 -0.03 20.54 18.47
N ALA A 257 0.39 19.47 19.15
CA ALA A 257 1.00 18.30 18.50
C ALA A 257 0.05 17.67 17.46
N GLN A 258 -1.25 17.63 17.74
CA GLN A 258 -2.27 17.09 16.85
C GLN A 258 -2.39 17.92 15.57
N GLN A 259 -2.41 19.25 15.70
CA GLN A 259 -2.46 20.16 14.55
C GLN A 259 -1.20 20.02 13.68
N ASP A 260 -0.03 19.97 14.29
CA ASP A 260 1.23 19.86 13.55
C ASP A 260 1.40 18.48 12.89
N THR A 261 0.96 17.40 13.55
CA THR A 261 0.91 16.06 12.95
C THR A 261 0.00 16.06 11.73
N LYS A 262 -1.17 16.70 11.81
CA LYS A 262 -2.09 16.82 10.67
C LYS A 262 -1.48 17.61 9.51
N LYS A 263 -0.77 18.70 9.78
CA LYS A 263 -0.08 19.48 8.73
C LYS A 263 0.99 18.64 8.02
N LEU A 264 1.79 17.88 8.78
CA LEU A 264 2.82 17.01 8.24
C LEU A 264 2.19 15.89 7.39
N GLU A 265 1.11 15.28 7.88
CA GLU A 265 0.32 14.29 7.13
C GLU A 265 -0.22 14.88 5.81
N ASP A 266 -0.82 16.08 5.85
CA ASP A 266 -1.37 16.75 4.66
C ASP A 266 -0.27 17.11 3.64
N GLN A 267 0.92 17.48 4.11
CA GLN A 267 2.08 17.72 3.24
C GLN A 267 2.55 16.43 2.57
N LEU A 268 2.73 15.36 3.35
CA LEU A 268 3.16 14.07 2.81
C LEU A 268 2.14 13.48 1.83
N ARG A 269 0.83 13.59 2.14
CA ARG A 269 -0.27 13.21 1.23
C ARG A 269 -0.15 13.91 -0.13
N LYS A 270 0.11 15.23 -0.13
CA LYS A 270 0.27 16.00 -1.38
C LYS A 270 1.50 15.58 -2.17
N GLU A 271 2.59 15.24 -1.50
CA GLU A 271 3.80 14.77 -2.19
C GLU A 271 3.60 13.41 -2.87
N VAL A 272 2.87 12.49 -2.23
CA VAL A 272 2.63 11.16 -2.79
C VAL A 272 1.45 11.12 -3.77
N GLU A 273 0.54 12.08 -3.71
CA GLU A 273 -0.72 12.07 -4.49
C GLU A 273 -0.49 11.85 -5.99
N SER A 274 0.46 12.55 -6.62
CA SER A 274 0.70 12.39 -8.06
C SER A 274 1.28 11.03 -8.41
N LEU A 275 2.18 10.51 -7.58
CA LEU A 275 2.82 9.21 -7.77
C LEU A 275 1.81 8.07 -7.57
N VAL A 276 0.99 8.15 -6.51
CA VAL A 276 -0.07 7.18 -6.27
C VAL A 276 -1.12 7.21 -7.37
N ARG A 277 -1.54 8.40 -7.83
CA ARG A 277 -2.47 8.51 -8.95
C ARG A 277 -1.95 7.78 -10.17
N GLN A 278 -0.69 7.99 -10.53
CA GLN A 278 -0.06 7.31 -11.66
C GLN A 278 -0.04 5.79 -11.45
N ARG A 279 0.37 5.35 -10.25
CA ARG A 279 0.40 3.92 -9.90
C ARG A 279 -0.97 3.26 -10.04
N VAL A 280 -2.03 3.90 -9.58
CA VAL A 280 -3.40 3.40 -9.69
C VAL A 280 -3.86 3.35 -11.16
N MET A 281 -3.47 4.33 -11.98
CA MET A 281 -3.76 4.30 -13.43
C MET A 281 -3.04 3.14 -14.12
N ASP A 282 -1.79 2.88 -13.77
CA ASP A 282 -1.02 1.75 -14.31
C ASP A 282 -1.63 0.41 -13.86
N GLN A 283 -2.06 0.30 -12.59
CA GLN A 283 -2.77 -0.87 -12.06
C GLN A 283 -4.10 -1.10 -12.77
N LEU A 284 -4.90 -0.05 -13.02
CA LEU A 284 -6.13 -0.16 -13.82
C LEU A 284 -5.86 -0.69 -15.22
N GLN A 285 -4.81 -0.18 -15.90
CA GLN A 285 -4.43 -0.63 -17.23
C GLN A 285 -3.98 -2.10 -17.26
N ASP A 286 -3.25 -2.53 -16.23
CA ASP A 286 -2.83 -3.93 -16.06
C ASP A 286 -4.04 -4.83 -15.81
N MET A 287 -4.93 -4.46 -14.88
CA MET A 287 -6.18 -5.19 -14.62
C MET A 287 -7.03 -5.35 -15.89
N ILE A 288 -7.20 -4.30 -16.70
CA ILE A 288 -7.92 -4.36 -17.98
C ILE A 288 -7.27 -5.38 -18.93
N THR A 289 -5.94 -5.39 -18.99
CA THR A 289 -5.18 -6.27 -19.89
C THR A 289 -5.32 -7.73 -19.46
N GLN A 290 -5.18 -8.00 -18.17
CA GLN A 290 -5.34 -9.35 -17.62
C GLN A 290 -6.79 -9.84 -17.75
N GLN A 291 -7.80 -8.99 -17.49
CA GLN A 291 -9.21 -9.35 -17.64
C GLN A 291 -9.53 -9.76 -19.08
N LYS A 292 -9.03 -9.01 -20.07
CA LYS A 292 -9.18 -9.32 -21.50
C LYS A 292 -8.59 -10.69 -21.84
N GLN A 293 -7.41 -11.01 -21.30
CA GLN A 293 -6.77 -12.31 -21.50
C GLN A 293 -7.63 -13.44 -20.93
N ILE A 294 -8.11 -13.29 -19.69
CA ILE A 294 -9.00 -14.28 -19.05
C ILE A 294 -10.25 -14.49 -19.91
N ARG A 295 -10.93 -13.41 -20.31
CA ARG A 295 -12.13 -13.47 -21.15
C ARG A 295 -11.88 -14.16 -22.49
N GLU A 296 -10.76 -13.85 -23.16
CA GLU A 296 -10.41 -14.50 -24.43
C GLU A 296 -10.20 -16.00 -24.28
N VAL A 297 -9.56 -16.45 -23.20
CA VAL A 297 -9.39 -17.88 -22.91
C VAL A 297 -10.72 -18.52 -22.55
N THR A 298 -11.53 -17.90 -21.68
CA THR A 298 -12.89 -18.38 -21.33
C THR A 298 -13.75 -18.54 -22.59
N THR A 299 -13.70 -17.56 -23.50
CA THR A 299 -14.43 -17.60 -24.79
C THR A 299 -13.97 -18.77 -25.66
N LYS A 300 -12.66 -19.00 -25.80
CA LYS A 300 -12.12 -20.12 -26.59
C LYS A 300 -12.48 -21.49 -26.00
N LEU A 301 -12.68 -21.57 -24.69
CA LEU A 301 -12.99 -22.83 -23.99
C LEU A 301 -14.49 -23.12 -23.87
N GLN A 302 -15.35 -22.14 -24.15
CA GLN A 302 -16.82 -22.22 -24.00
C GLN A 302 -17.43 -23.51 -24.56
N ASP A 303 -17.20 -23.81 -25.84
CA ASP A 303 -17.82 -24.99 -26.48
C ASP A 303 -17.32 -26.31 -25.88
N ARG A 304 -16.03 -26.37 -25.51
CA ARG A 304 -15.41 -27.56 -24.92
C ARG A 304 -15.89 -27.79 -23.49
N VAL A 305 -16.16 -26.72 -22.75
CA VAL A 305 -16.79 -26.76 -21.42
C VAL A 305 -18.24 -27.22 -21.53
N ALA A 306 -18.99 -26.73 -22.53
CA ALA A 306 -20.36 -27.17 -22.79
C ALA A 306 -20.41 -28.68 -23.13
N GLN A 307 -19.40 -29.20 -23.82
CA GLN A 307 -19.20 -30.64 -24.08
C GLN A 307 -18.67 -31.43 -22.87
N LYS A 308 -18.50 -30.80 -21.70
CA LYS A 308 -17.96 -31.39 -20.47
C LYS A 308 -16.58 -32.04 -20.63
N GLN A 309 -15.75 -31.51 -21.53
CA GLN A 309 -14.39 -32.01 -21.71
C GLN A 309 -13.55 -31.75 -20.46
N LYS A 310 -13.05 -32.81 -19.82
CA LYS A 310 -12.30 -32.72 -18.54
C LYS A 310 -11.13 -31.72 -18.58
N GLN A 311 -10.39 -31.69 -19.69
CA GLN A 311 -9.26 -30.78 -19.88
C GLN A 311 -9.69 -29.32 -19.95
N ALA A 312 -10.81 -29.02 -20.63
CA ALA A 312 -11.34 -27.66 -20.73
C ALA A 312 -11.89 -27.17 -19.38
N LEU A 313 -12.60 -28.03 -18.64
CA LEU A 313 -13.06 -27.73 -17.28
C LEU A 313 -11.89 -27.41 -16.34
N ALA A 314 -10.82 -28.20 -16.39
CA ALA A 314 -9.62 -27.95 -15.61
C ALA A 314 -8.91 -26.65 -16.04
N ALA A 315 -8.87 -26.33 -17.33
CA ALA A 315 -8.27 -25.11 -17.84
C ALA A 315 -9.04 -23.85 -17.39
N VAL A 316 -10.38 -23.88 -17.39
CA VAL A 316 -11.19 -22.75 -16.88
C VAL A 316 -10.96 -22.55 -15.39
N ARG A 317 -10.91 -23.62 -14.59
CA ARG A 317 -10.62 -23.50 -13.15
C ARG A 317 -9.28 -22.86 -12.86
N ARG A 318 -8.28 -23.05 -13.71
CA ARG A 318 -6.96 -22.41 -13.55
C ARG A 318 -7.00 -20.91 -13.82
N LEU A 319 -8.00 -20.40 -14.52
CA LEU A 319 -8.17 -18.96 -14.74
C LEU A 319 -8.55 -18.22 -13.46
N SER A 320 -9.16 -18.90 -12.49
CA SER A 320 -9.45 -18.32 -11.16
C SER A 320 -8.18 -17.79 -10.49
N THR A 321 -7.06 -18.53 -10.52
CA THR A 321 -5.77 -18.03 -9.98
C THR A 321 -5.25 -16.78 -10.69
N SER A 322 -5.66 -16.54 -11.94
CA SER A 322 -5.37 -15.28 -12.63
C SER A 322 -6.34 -14.18 -12.20
N GLU A 323 -7.63 -14.49 -12.05
CA GLU A 323 -8.65 -13.56 -11.55
C GLU A 323 -8.34 -13.09 -10.11
N GLU A 324 -7.94 -14.00 -9.22
CA GLU A 324 -7.47 -13.70 -7.86
C GLU A 324 -6.34 -12.66 -7.84
N LYS A 325 -5.42 -12.70 -8.81
CA LYS A 325 -4.34 -11.71 -8.93
C LYS A 325 -4.90 -10.32 -9.29
N ILE A 326 -5.88 -10.26 -10.19
CA ILE A 326 -6.55 -9.01 -10.55
C ILE A 326 -7.29 -8.45 -9.32
N ILE A 327 -7.99 -9.30 -8.56
CA ILE A 327 -8.65 -8.92 -7.30
C ILE A 327 -7.65 -8.35 -6.28
N SER A 328 -6.46 -8.95 -6.16
CA SER A 328 -5.39 -8.44 -5.30
C SER A 328 -4.93 -7.04 -5.75
N VAL A 329 -4.66 -6.85 -7.05
CA VAL A 329 -4.26 -5.54 -7.61
C VAL A 329 -5.35 -4.48 -7.40
N CYS A 330 -6.62 -4.87 -7.52
CA CYS A 330 -7.76 -3.99 -7.25
C CYS A 330 -7.80 -3.57 -5.77
N SER A 331 -7.57 -4.52 -4.86
CA SER A 331 -7.52 -4.25 -3.42
C SER A 331 -6.36 -3.33 -3.04
N GLU A 332 -5.16 -3.56 -3.60
CA GLU A 332 -4.02 -2.65 -3.45
C GLU A 332 -4.35 -1.23 -3.96
N SER A 333 -5.06 -1.14 -5.09
CA SER A 333 -5.48 0.15 -5.65
C SER A 333 -6.46 0.89 -4.72
N ILE A 334 -7.39 0.16 -4.10
CA ILE A 334 -8.31 0.71 -3.09
C ILE A 334 -7.53 1.25 -1.89
N GLU A 335 -6.62 0.45 -1.32
CA GLU A 335 -5.80 0.86 -0.17
C GLU A 335 -4.99 2.12 -0.47
N LEU A 336 -4.38 2.18 -1.66
CA LEU A 336 -3.61 3.34 -2.10
C LEU A 336 -4.48 4.61 -2.16
N CYS A 337 -5.70 4.49 -2.68
CA CYS A 337 -6.65 5.61 -2.76
C CYS A 337 -7.13 6.05 -1.36
N GLU A 338 -7.41 5.11 -0.47
CA GLU A 338 -7.86 5.39 0.90
C GLU A 338 -6.76 6.01 1.76
N LEU A 339 -5.53 5.50 1.64
CA LEU A 339 -4.37 5.99 2.38
C LEU A 339 -4.08 7.44 2.04
N THR A 340 -4.05 7.76 0.74
CA THR A 340 -3.75 9.11 0.26
C THR A 340 -4.95 10.05 0.27
N GLN A 341 -6.17 9.53 0.25
CA GLN A 341 -7.42 10.29 0.13
C GLN A 341 -7.44 11.22 -1.09
N PHE A 342 -6.72 10.87 -2.17
CA PHE A 342 -6.72 11.71 -3.36
C PHE A 342 -8.06 11.66 -4.10
N SER A 343 -8.90 10.65 -3.88
CA SER A 343 -10.28 10.59 -4.38
C SER A 343 -11.21 10.02 -3.32
N LEU A 344 -12.41 10.58 -3.24
CA LEU A 344 -13.47 10.12 -2.36
C LEU A 344 -14.33 9.01 -3.01
N VAL A 345 -14.51 9.05 -4.33
CA VAL A 345 -15.41 8.15 -5.06
C VAL A 345 -14.69 6.90 -5.55
N LEU A 346 -13.44 7.03 -5.99
CA LEU A 346 -12.69 5.95 -6.63
C LEU A 346 -12.55 4.66 -5.79
N PRO A 347 -12.24 4.70 -4.47
CA PRO A 347 -12.16 3.48 -3.67
C PRO A 347 -13.44 2.65 -3.70
N VAL A 348 -14.59 3.31 -3.64
CA VAL A 348 -15.89 2.62 -3.62
C VAL A 348 -16.28 2.13 -5.01
N ALA A 349 -15.95 2.90 -6.04
CA ALA A 349 -16.11 2.47 -7.42
C ALA A 349 -15.26 1.21 -7.73
N LEU A 350 -14.00 1.17 -7.29
CA LEU A 350 -13.14 -0.01 -7.37
C LEU A 350 -13.68 -1.18 -6.55
N GLY A 351 -14.21 -0.93 -5.35
CA GLY A 351 -14.87 -1.95 -4.54
C GLY A 351 -16.06 -2.61 -5.26
N ALA A 352 -16.83 -1.83 -6.02
CA ALA A 352 -17.93 -2.35 -6.86
C ALA A 352 -17.47 -3.25 -8.00
N VAL A 353 -16.31 -2.95 -8.59
CA VAL A 353 -15.68 -3.78 -9.61
C VAL A 353 -15.06 -5.03 -9.01
N ARG A 354 -14.41 -4.92 -7.85
CA ARG A 354 -13.80 -6.04 -7.14
C ARG A 354 -14.82 -7.13 -6.81
N GLU A 355 -15.98 -6.76 -6.28
CA GLU A 355 -17.05 -7.73 -6.00
C GLU A 355 -17.55 -8.44 -7.27
N GLN A 356 -17.54 -7.79 -8.43
CA GLN A 356 -17.87 -8.47 -9.69
C GLN A 356 -16.78 -9.48 -10.08
N MET A 357 -15.51 -9.12 -9.91
CA MET A 357 -14.38 -10.03 -10.14
C MET A 357 -14.45 -11.24 -9.21
N GLU A 358 -14.82 -11.05 -7.94
CA GLU A 358 -15.03 -12.15 -6.97
C GLU A 358 -16.12 -13.12 -7.44
N LEU A 359 -17.24 -12.61 -7.99
CA LEU A 359 -18.30 -13.47 -8.57
C LEU A 359 -17.82 -14.22 -9.82
N VAL A 360 -17.02 -13.58 -10.68
CA VAL A 360 -16.41 -14.22 -11.85
C VAL A 360 -15.44 -15.31 -11.40
N ASP A 361 -14.59 -15.04 -10.41
CA ASP A 361 -13.65 -15.99 -9.83
C ASP A 361 -14.36 -17.25 -9.30
N GLU A 362 -15.41 -17.07 -8.49
CA GLU A 362 -16.23 -18.19 -7.99
C GLU A 362 -16.81 -19.03 -9.12
N GLY A 363 -17.28 -18.40 -10.20
CA GLY A 363 -17.81 -19.11 -11.35
C GLY A 363 -16.72 -19.85 -12.14
N LEU A 364 -15.53 -19.26 -12.30
CA LEU A 364 -14.36 -19.92 -12.90
C LEU A 364 -13.93 -21.15 -12.09
N LEU A 365 -13.93 -21.08 -10.75
CA LEU A 365 -13.69 -22.24 -9.86
C LEU A 365 -14.72 -23.36 -10.09
N ARG A 366 -15.97 -23.01 -10.37
CA ARG A 366 -17.03 -23.95 -10.74
C ARG A 366 -16.95 -24.41 -12.21
N ALA A 367 -15.91 -24.00 -12.93
CA ALA A 367 -15.70 -24.27 -14.35
C ALA A 367 -16.79 -23.71 -15.28
N GLN A 368 -17.38 -22.57 -14.91
CA GLN A 368 -18.35 -21.86 -15.74
C GLN A 368 -17.65 -21.05 -16.84
N ALA A 369 -18.12 -21.19 -18.07
CA ALA A 369 -17.63 -20.47 -19.25
C ALA A 369 -18.77 -20.19 -20.25
N ASP A 370 -19.98 -20.00 -19.73
CA ASP A 370 -21.15 -19.71 -20.55
C ASP A 370 -21.17 -18.25 -21.01
N LYS A 371 -22.21 -17.88 -21.76
CA LYS A 371 -22.35 -16.54 -22.33
C LYS A 371 -22.57 -15.48 -21.25
N GLU A 372 -23.13 -15.86 -20.10
CA GLU A 372 -23.37 -14.95 -18.98
C GLU A 372 -22.02 -14.60 -18.32
N MET A 373 -21.20 -15.61 -18.01
CA MET A 373 -19.84 -15.42 -17.49
C MET A 373 -18.98 -14.51 -18.39
N ILE A 374 -18.99 -14.73 -19.71
CA ILE A 374 -18.25 -13.90 -20.66
C ILE A 374 -18.80 -12.46 -20.71
N ALA A 375 -20.11 -12.28 -20.53
CA ALA A 375 -20.72 -10.96 -20.48
C ALA A 375 -20.32 -10.21 -19.21
N ASP A 376 -20.24 -10.89 -18.07
CA ASP A 376 -19.79 -10.32 -16.79
C ASP A 376 -18.32 -9.89 -16.87
N GLN A 377 -17.44 -10.73 -17.46
CA GLN A 377 -16.05 -10.36 -17.72
C GLN A 377 -15.92 -9.11 -18.61
N LYS A 378 -16.71 -9.00 -19.69
CA LYS A 378 -16.74 -7.78 -20.54
C LYS A 378 -17.23 -6.54 -19.81
N ARG A 379 -18.16 -6.71 -18.87
CA ARG A 379 -18.66 -5.63 -18.04
C ARG A 379 -17.55 -5.11 -17.13
N ILE A 380 -16.81 -6.01 -16.46
CA ILE A 380 -15.63 -5.65 -15.66
C ILE A 380 -14.61 -4.88 -16.50
N GLU A 381 -14.29 -5.34 -17.72
CA GLU A 381 -13.40 -4.61 -18.64
C GLU A 381 -13.88 -3.18 -18.93
N THR A 382 -15.19 -3.02 -19.18
CA THR A 382 -15.81 -1.74 -19.49
C THR A 382 -15.80 -0.81 -18.28
N ASP A 383 -16.07 -1.37 -17.11
CA ASP A 383 -16.13 -0.66 -15.84
C ASP A 383 -14.72 -0.15 -15.44
N LEU A 384 -13.70 -1.01 -15.52
CA LEU A 384 -12.31 -0.61 -15.31
C LEU A 384 -11.86 0.49 -16.30
N GLN A 385 -12.24 0.38 -17.57
CA GLN A 385 -11.91 1.40 -18.57
C GLN A 385 -12.58 2.74 -18.25
N ALA A 386 -13.84 2.74 -17.82
CA ALA A 386 -14.53 3.96 -17.41
C ALA A 386 -13.85 4.64 -16.22
N LEU A 387 -13.34 3.86 -15.25
CA LEU A 387 -12.57 4.40 -14.12
C LEU A 387 -11.22 4.98 -14.57
N LEU A 388 -10.52 4.29 -15.47
CA LEU A 388 -9.26 4.77 -16.03
C LEU A 388 -9.46 6.08 -16.82
N ASP A 389 -10.50 6.16 -17.64
CA ASP A 389 -10.84 7.35 -18.41
C ASP A 389 -11.17 8.54 -17.49
N ALA A 390 -11.95 8.31 -16.44
CA ALA A 390 -12.24 9.33 -15.43
C ALA A 390 -10.95 9.80 -14.72
N MET A 391 -10.02 8.89 -14.42
CA MET A 391 -8.72 9.23 -13.82
C MET A 391 -7.82 10.03 -14.76
N MET A 392 -7.77 9.66 -16.04
CA MET A 392 -7.05 10.42 -17.06
C MET A 392 -7.61 11.84 -17.16
N ASP A 393 -8.93 12.01 -17.16
CA ASP A 393 -9.55 13.34 -17.18
C ASP A 393 -9.20 14.17 -15.93
N ALA A 394 -9.19 13.55 -14.75
CA ALA A 394 -8.80 14.21 -13.50
C ALA A 394 -7.34 14.70 -13.52
N SER A 395 -6.46 13.97 -14.22
CA SER A 395 -5.02 14.25 -14.30
C SER A 395 -4.65 15.38 -15.27
N ARG A 396 -5.55 15.77 -16.19
CA ARG A 396 -5.25 16.78 -17.21
C ARG A 396 -5.07 18.18 -16.59
N PRO A 397 -3.95 18.87 -16.87
CA PRO A 397 -3.74 20.23 -16.39
C PRO A 397 -4.79 21.19 -16.97
N SER A 398 -5.28 22.11 -16.14
CA SER A 398 -6.19 23.17 -16.58
C SER A 398 -5.49 24.03 -17.64
N SER A 399 -5.98 24.01 -18.89
CA SER A 399 -5.40 24.84 -19.94
C SER A 399 -5.60 26.33 -19.62
N LYS A 400 -4.63 27.18 -19.99
CA LYS A 400 -4.69 28.64 -19.77
C LYS A 400 -5.90 29.34 -20.43
N ASN A 401 -6.61 28.66 -21.34
CA ASN A 401 -7.80 29.19 -22.02
C ASN A 401 -9.10 28.41 -21.67
N GLY A 402 -9.11 27.55 -20.65
CA GLY A 402 -10.28 26.74 -20.33
C GLY A 402 -10.38 26.33 -18.86
N GLY A 403 -11.14 27.10 -18.09
CA GLY A 403 -12.14 26.65 -17.10
C GLY A 403 -11.81 25.58 -16.05
N GLY A 404 -10.54 25.29 -15.72
CA GLY A 404 -10.21 24.16 -14.84
C GLY A 404 -10.02 24.48 -13.35
N GLN A 405 -9.93 25.76 -12.97
CA GLN A 405 -9.92 26.19 -11.58
C GLN A 405 -11.23 26.91 -11.24
N CYS A 406 -11.90 26.48 -10.18
CA CYS A 406 -13.05 27.20 -9.66
C CYS A 406 -12.62 28.60 -9.20
N LYS A 407 -13.26 29.67 -9.70
CA LYS A 407 -12.94 31.05 -9.33
C LYS A 407 -13.12 31.33 -7.82
N GLY A 408 -14.05 30.62 -7.17
CA GLY A 408 -14.32 30.75 -5.73
C GLY A 408 -13.29 30.05 -4.83
N CYS A 409 -13.06 28.74 -5.03
CA CYS A 409 -12.21 27.95 -4.12
C CYS A 409 -10.81 27.63 -4.66
N LYS A 410 -10.49 28.05 -5.90
CA LYS A 410 -9.26 27.68 -6.64
C LYS A 410 -9.04 26.16 -6.78
N GLY A 411 -10.08 25.36 -6.55
CA GLY A 411 -10.06 23.91 -6.62
C GLY A 411 -10.03 23.37 -8.05
N ASN A 412 -9.52 22.16 -8.22
CA ASN A 412 -9.43 21.47 -9.52
C ASN A 412 -10.82 20.96 -9.96
N ARG A 413 -11.45 21.66 -10.90
CA ARG A 413 -12.77 21.31 -11.46
C ARG A 413 -12.74 19.98 -12.20
N ASN A 414 -11.60 19.61 -12.82
CA ASN A 414 -11.45 18.33 -13.52
C ASN A 414 -11.51 17.15 -12.54
N LYS A 415 -10.94 17.31 -11.35
CA LYS A 415 -11.02 16.32 -10.27
C LYS A 415 -12.48 16.08 -9.84
N LEU A 416 -13.24 17.16 -9.62
CA LEU A 416 -14.66 17.06 -9.28
C LEU A 416 -15.47 16.41 -10.41
N LEU A 417 -15.21 16.80 -11.67
CA LEU A 417 -15.90 16.24 -12.83
C LEU A 417 -15.63 14.73 -12.95
N ALA A 418 -14.40 14.28 -12.72
CA ALA A 418 -14.06 12.86 -12.71
C ALA A 418 -14.82 12.11 -11.61
N GLU A 419 -14.89 12.65 -10.40
CA GLU A 419 -15.65 12.04 -9.30
C GLU A 419 -17.16 11.96 -9.60
N VAL A 420 -17.73 13.00 -10.22
CA VAL A 420 -19.14 12.97 -10.67
C VAL A 420 -19.35 11.96 -11.81
N LYS A 421 -18.39 11.82 -12.74
CA LYS A 421 -18.44 10.79 -13.79
C LYS A 421 -18.42 9.38 -13.18
N MET A 422 -17.57 9.14 -12.18
CA MET A 422 -17.54 7.87 -11.45
C MET A 422 -18.87 7.61 -10.73
N LEU A 423 -19.45 8.59 -10.03
CA LEU A 423 -20.77 8.46 -9.40
C LEU A 423 -21.86 8.13 -10.41
N ARG A 424 -21.87 8.81 -11.56
CA ARG A 424 -22.81 8.54 -12.65
C ARG A 424 -22.65 7.11 -13.17
N TRP A 425 -21.42 6.65 -13.36
CA TRP A 425 -21.14 5.28 -13.77
C TRP A 425 -21.66 4.28 -12.72
N MET A 426 -21.38 4.49 -11.42
CA MET A 426 -21.88 3.64 -10.33
C MET A 426 -23.41 3.55 -10.35
N GLN A 427 -24.10 4.69 -10.50
CA GLN A 427 -25.55 4.72 -10.58
C GLN A 427 -26.09 3.99 -11.81
N GLN A 428 -25.43 4.13 -12.96
CA GLN A 428 -25.79 3.42 -14.19
C GLN A 428 -25.58 1.90 -14.05
N SER A 429 -24.53 1.49 -13.34
CA SER A 429 -24.27 0.07 -13.02
C SER A 429 -25.37 -0.51 -12.13
N VAL A 430 -25.74 0.18 -11.05
CA VAL A 430 -26.86 -0.21 -10.18
C VAL A 430 -28.15 -0.31 -10.98
N HIS A 431 -28.49 0.72 -11.77
CA HIS A 431 -29.68 0.71 -12.61
C HIS A 431 -29.71 -0.49 -13.58
N THR A 432 -28.61 -0.76 -14.27
CA THR A 432 -28.52 -1.89 -15.20
C THR A 432 -28.74 -3.24 -14.49
N ARG A 433 -28.19 -3.41 -13.28
CA ARG A 433 -28.37 -4.63 -12.48
C ARG A 433 -29.80 -4.76 -11.95
N THR A 434 -30.42 -3.66 -11.53
CA THR A 434 -31.84 -3.62 -11.16
C THR A 434 -32.71 -4.07 -12.33
N ASP A 435 -32.51 -3.50 -13.52
CA ASP A 435 -33.25 -3.87 -14.73
C ASP A 435 -33.06 -5.34 -15.11
N GLN A 436 -31.84 -5.88 -14.93
CA GLN A 436 -31.56 -7.29 -15.18
C GLN A 436 -32.25 -8.19 -14.17
N LEU A 437 -32.24 -7.82 -12.89
CA LEU A 437 -32.92 -8.56 -11.83
C LEU A 437 -34.43 -8.57 -12.06
N ASP A 438 -35.02 -7.43 -12.41
CA ASP A 438 -36.44 -7.32 -12.75
C ASP A 438 -36.82 -8.26 -13.90
N LYS A 439 -36.03 -8.28 -14.98
CA LYS A 439 -36.23 -9.24 -16.08
C LYS A 439 -36.13 -10.70 -15.65
N GLN A 440 -35.24 -11.03 -14.72
CA GLN A 440 -35.10 -12.40 -14.21
C GLN A 440 -36.28 -12.79 -13.30
N ILE A 441 -36.81 -11.85 -12.53
CA ILE A 441 -38.03 -12.01 -11.72
C ILE A 441 -39.23 -12.26 -12.64
N GLU A 442 -39.44 -11.42 -13.66
CA GLU A 442 -40.51 -11.58 -14.65
C GLU A 442 -40.45 -12.93 -15.37
N GLN A 443 -39.24 -13.36 -15.74
CA GLN A 443 -39.01 -14.64 -16.41
C GLN A 443 -39.04 -15.85 -15.47
N LYS A 444 -39.25 -15.65 -14.15
CA LYS A 444 -39.21 -16.71 -13.12
C LYS A 444 -37.92 -17.54 -13.15
N LYS A 445 -36.79 -16.90 -13.49
CA LYS A 445 -35.46 -17.55 -13.60
C LYS A 445 -34.64 -17.45 -12.32
N ILE A 446 -35.18 -16.87 -11.26
CA ILE A 446 -34.49 -16.64 -10.00
C ILE A 446 -35.27 -17.25 -8.83
N THR A 447 -34.54 -17.82 -7.88
CA THR A 447 -35.11 -18.33 -6.62
C THR A 447 -35.42 -17.16 -5.69
N GLU A 448 -36.34 -17.34 -4.75
CA GLU A 448 -36.67 -16.27 -3.79
C GLU A 448 -35.47 -15.88 -2.91
N THR A 449 -34.64 -16.85 -2.52
CA THR A 449 -33.41 -16.59 -1.75
C THR A 449 -32.42 -15.74 -2.56
N SER A 450 -32.10 -16.14 -3.79
CA SER A 450 -31.17 -15.37 -4.64
C SER A 450 -31.72 -14.00 -5.03
N ARG A 451 -33.05 -13.87 -5.11
CA ARG A 451 -33.70 -12.57 -5.30
C ARG A 451 -33.44 -11.65 -4.10
N GLN A 452 -33.66 -12.14 -2.87
CA GLN A 452 -33.44 -11.35 -1.66
C GLN A 452 -31.98 -10.91 -1.53
N GLU A 453 -31.04 -11.83 -1.72
CA GLU A 453 -29.59 -11.53 -1.68
C GLU A 453 -29.20 -10.44 -2.68
N ARG A 454 -29.73 -10.51 -3.92
CA ARG A 454 -29.43 -9.50 -4.95
C ARG A 454 -30.08 -8.15 -4.68
N ILE A 455 -31.30 -8.13 -4.12
CA ILE A 455 -31.96 -6.88 -3.70
C ILE A 455 -31.17 -6.23 -2.56
N GLU A 456 -30.72 -7.02 -1.59
CA GLU A 456 -29.91 -6.53 -0.47
C GLU A 456 -28.61 -5.90 -0.97
N LEU A 457 -27.90 -6.59 -1.88
CA LEU A 457 -26.68 -6.07 -2.48
C LEU A 457 -26.92 -4.74 -3.22
N LEU A 458 -27.97 -4.66 -4.06
CA LEU A 458 -28.32 -3.42 -4.76
C LEU A 458 -28.70 -2.29 -3.81
N SER A 459 -29.38 -2.60 -2.71
CA SER A 459 -29.74 -1.63 -1.67
C SER A 459 -28.51 -1.09 -0.94
N VAL A 460 -27.56 -1.96 -0.59
CA VAL A 460 -26.28 -1.55 0.00
C VAL A 460 -25.54 -0.63 -0.97
N ARG A 461 -25.44 -1.00 -2.25
CA ARG A 461 -24.78 -0.15 -3.27
C ARG A 461 -25.44 1.20 -3.45
N GLN A 462 -26.76 1.26 -3.48
CA GLN A 462 -27.47 2.53 -3.59
C GLN A 462 -27.23 3.43 -2.37
N LYS A 463 -27.15 2.86 -1.16
CA LYS A 463 -26.83 3.59 0.08
C LYS A 463 -25.39 4.11 0.06
N GLU A 464 -24.43 3.34 -0.44
CA GLU A 464 -23.05 3.79 -0.58
C GLU A 464 -22.93 4.96 -1.55
N ILE A 465 -23.60 4.89 -2.71
CA ILE A 465 -23.66 5.98 -3.68
C ILE A 465 -24.26 7.24 -3.04
N ASP A 466 -25.37 7.10 -2.32
CA ASP A 466 -26.02 8.22 -1.62
C ASP A 466 -25.09 8.86 -0.58
N LEU A 467 -24.47 8.06 0.28
CA LEU A 467 -23.54 8.52 1.31
C LEU A 467 -22.35 9.29 0.70
N ILE A 468 -21.74 8.74 -0.36
CA ILE A 468 -20.59 9.35 -1.04
C ILE A 468 -21.01 10.61 -1.78
N THR A 469 -22.20 10.62 -2.40
CA THR A 469 -22.75 11.81 -3.06
C THR A 469 -22.97 12.92 -2.04
N GLY A 470 -23.54 12.62 -0.87
CA GLY A 470 -23.71 13.57 0.22
C GLY A 470 -22.37 14.12 0.74
N ARG A 471 -21.38 13.24 0.92
CA ARG A 471 -20.01 13.66 1.29
C ARG A 471 -19.38 14.56 0.23
N LEU A 472 -19.45 14.18 -1.04
CA LEU A 472 -18.92 14.98 -2.15
C LEU A 472 -19.58 16.36 -2.19
N HIS A 473 -20.91 16.41 -2.05
CA HIS A 473 -21.67 17.66 -2.00
C HIS A 473 -21.21 18.56 -0.85
N SER A 474 -21.09 18.03 0.38
CA SER A 474 -20.67 18.82 1.55
C SER A 474 -19.24 19.37 1.45
N MET A 475 -18.36 18.70 0.72
CA MET A 475 -16.97 19.14 0.51
C MET A 475 -16.82 20.05 -0.71
N THR A 476 -17.84 20.15 -1.56
CA THR A 476 -17.79 20.95 -2.79
C THR A 476 -18.21 22.38 -2.48
N CYS A 477 -17.42 23.35 -2.93
CA CYS A 477 -17.75 24.75 -2.68
C CYS A 477 -19.01 25.20 -3.45
N PRO A 478 -19.77 26.18 -2.95
CA PRO A 478 -20.99 26.66 -3.60
C PRO A 478 -20.80 27.09 -5.06
N HIS A 479 -19.66 27.70 -5.40
CA HIS A 479 -19.35 28.11 -6.79
C HIS A 479 -19.16 26.92 -7.74
N CYS A 480 -18.56 25.82 -7.27
CA CYS A 480 -18.46 24.59 -8.07
C CYS A 480 -19.84 23.95 -8.30
N LEU A 481 -20.77 24.12 -7.35
CA LEU A 481 -22.13 23.59 -7.44
C LEU A 481 -23.05 24.45 -8.32
N ALA A 482 -22.86 25.78 -8.29
CA ALA A 482 -23.65 26.73 -9.07
C ALA A 482 -23.36 26.66 -10.58
N GLY A 483 -22.19 26.15 -10.96
CA GLY A 483 -21.80 26.02 -12.37
C GLY A 483 -21.32 27.33 -13.02
N ASP A 484 -21.20 28.42 -12.24
CA ASP A 484 -20.74 29.72 -12.73
C ASP A 484 -19.31 29.63 -13.30
N GLU A 485 -19.15 30.02 -14.56
CA GLU A 485 -17.87 30.07 -15.29
C GLU A 485 -16.92 31.15 -14.80
#